data_AF-A0A1G2VTJ3-F1
#
_entry.id   AF-A0A1G2VTJ3-F1
#
_cell.length_a   1.000
_cell.length_b   1.000
_cell.length_c   1.000
_cell.angle_alpha   90.00
_cell.angle_beta   90.00
_cell.angle_gamma   90.00
#
_symmetry.space_group_name_H-M   'P 1'
#
loop_
_entity.id
_entity.type
_entity.pdbx_description
1 polymer ?
#
loop_
_entity_poly.entity_id
_entity_poly.type
_entity_poly.pdbx_seq_one_letter_code
_entity_poly.pdbx_strand_id
1 'polypeptide(L)'
;MSSIIHDYKGKEGLQQITTRSLEAKGEILIYETAYASLELFMPHEAAEGYRRQLLAKRLHVRQLTNQVYQHYSEVEGFHENVMDIRRIATEKLKIDREIIVYNDTVAIYQTKGEDLYGVEIVDASLAEQQRQLFELVWMQADRPANSRDSRTSIF
;
A
#
# COMPACT_ATOMS: atom_id res chain seq x y z
N MET A 1 -6.99 -3.34 -25.87
CA MET A 1 -6.83 -4.44 -24.89
C MET A 1 -8.11 -4.57 -24.11
N SER A 2 -8.52 -5.77 -23.72
CA SER A 2 -9.71 -5.98 -22.88
C SER A 2 -9.35 -5.78 -21.42
N SER A 3 -10.09 -4.94 -20.71
CA SER A 3 -9.98 -4.78 -19.26
C SER A 3 -10.68 -5.96 -18.57
N ILE A 4 -10.13 -6.41 -17.45
CA ILE A 4 -10.74 -7.47 -16.61
C ILE A 4 -11.03 -6.88 -15.24
N ILE A 5 -12.23 -7.14 -14.72
CA ILE A 5 -12.64 -6.73 -13.38
C ILE A 5 -12.89 -7.99 -12.56
N HIS A 6 -12.27 -8.07 -11.38
CA HIS A 6 -12.52 -9.10 -10.39
C HIS A 6 -13.08 -8.47 -9.13
N ASP A 7 -14.20 -8.99 -8.62
CA ASP A 7 -14.74 -8.64 -7.31
C ASP A 7 -14.41 -9.70 -6.27
N TYR A 8 -14.11 -9.24 -5.07
CA TYR A 8 -13.70 -10.05 -3.93
C TYR A 8 -14.50 -9.65 -2.70
N LYS A 9 -14.96 -10.64 -1.92
CA LYS A 9 -15.82 -10.41 -0.75
C LYS A 9 -15.22 -11.01 0.50
N GLY A 10 -15.50 -10.37 1.63
CA GLY A 10 -15.06 -10.81 2.94
C GLY A 10 -13.55 -10.73 3.12
N LYS A 11 -13.10 -11.22 4.28
CA LYS A 11 -11.67 -11.27 4.64
C LYS A 11 -10.85 -12.10 3.66
N GLU A 12 -11.37 -13.26 3.26
CA GLU A 12 -10.71 -14.17 2.31
C GLU A 12 -10.48 -13.51 0.95
N GLY A 13 -11.46 -12.75 0.45
CA GLY A 13 -11.31 -11.99 -0.77
C GLY A 13 -10.18 -10.95 -0.68
N LEU A 14 -10.12 -10.18 0.41
CA LEU A 14 -9.06 -9.19 0.62
C LEU A 14 -7.68 -9.84 0.77
N GLN A 15 -7.59 -11.00 1.42
CA GLN A 15 -6.38 -11.81 1.49
C GLN A 15 -5.91 -12.25 0.11
N GLN A 16 -6.83 -12.64 -0.77
CA GLN A 16 -6.52 -13.05 -2.13
C GLN A 16 -5.94 -11.91 -2.94
N ILE A 17 -6.59 -10.73 -2.96
CA ILE A 17 -6.05 -9.52 -3.62
C ILE A 17 -4.64 -9.21 -3.10
N THR A 18 -4.48 -9.20 -1.77
CA THR A 18 -3.19 -8.89 -1.14
C THR A 18 -2.11 -9.87 -1.57
N THR A 19 -2.41 -11.17 -1.58
CA THR A 19 -1.44 -12.20 -1.99
C THR A 19 -1.09 -12.08 -3.47
N ARG A 20 -2.05 -11.74 -4.34
CA ARG A 20 -1.80 -11.52 -5.78
C ARG A 20 -0.83 -10.38 -6.04
N SER A 21 -0.79 -9.36 -5.19
CA SER A 21 0.18 -8.28 -5.33
C SER A 21 1.65 -8.74 -5.23
N LEU A 22 1.93 -9.94 -4.71
CA LEU A 22 3.27 -10.57 -4.76
C LEU A 22 3.73 -10.97 -6.17
N GLU A 23 2.85 -10.85 -7.17
CA GLU A 23 3.16 -10.98 -8.60
C GLU A 23 3.70 -9.67 -9.21
N ALA A 24 3.76 -8.59 -8.43
CA ALA A 24 4.33 -7.32 -8.85
C ALA A 24 5.73 -7.50 -9.45
N LYS A 25 6.01 -6.74 -10.51
CA LYS A 25 7.32 -6.66 -11.14
C LYS A 25 7.98 -5.34 -10.74
N GLY A 26 8.79 -5.39 -9.69
CA GLY A 26 9.57 -4.24 -9.21
C GLY A 26 8.91 -3.53 -8.03
N GLU A 27 7.77 -2.87 -8.24
CA GLU A 27 7.15 -2.05 -7.20
C GLU A 27 5.64 -2.24 -7.02
N ILE A 28 5.18 -1.91 -5.80
CA ILE A 28 3.77 -1.75 -5.42
C ILE A 28 3.61 -0.33 -4.89
N LEU A 29 2.62 0.40 -5.41
CA LEU A 29 2.25 1.72 -4.91
C LEU A 29 1.01 1.59 -4.03
N ILE A 30 1.00 2.21 -2.87
CA ILE A 30 -0.08 2.07 -1.88
C ILE A 30 -0.56 3.45 -1.44
N TYR A 31 -1.87 3.67 -1.49
CA TYR A 31 -2.56 4.68 -0.70
C TYR A 31 -3.13 3.98 0.54
N GLU A 32 -2.56 4.23 1.70
CA GLU A 32 -2.84 3.49 2.94
C GLU A 32 -3.74 4.28 3.89
N THR A 33 -4.78 3.61 4.40
CA THR A 33 -5.74 4.17 5.35
C THR A 33 -5.36 3.96 6.82
N ALA A 34 -4.59 2.91 7.14
CA ALA A 34 -4.16 2.59 8.50
C ALA A 34 -2.88 1.74 8.53
N TYR A 35 -2.01 1.97 9.53
CA TYR A 35 -0.93 1.02 9.79
C TYR A 35 -1.50 -0.32 10.26
N ALA A 36 -0.85 -1.41 9.86
CA ALA A 36 -1.34 -2.78 10.04
C ALA A 36 -2.73 -3.05 9.40
N SER A 37 -3.08 -2.38 8.29
CA SER A 37 -4.29 -2.63 7.49
C SER A 37 -4.53 -4.11 7.21
N LEU A 38 -3.47 -4.87 6.94
CA LEU A 38 -3.54 -6.32 6.74
C LEU A 38 -4.20 -7.04 7.92
N GLU A 39 -3.90 -6.66 9.16
CA GLU A 39 -4.44 -7.34 10.35
C GLU A 39 -5.96 -7.15 10.53
N LEU A 40 -6.56 -6.20 9.81
CA LEU A 40 -8.01 -6.03 9.77
C LEU A 40 -8.70 -7.24 9.10
N PHE A 41 -8.02 -7.91 8.17
CA PHE A 41 -8.60 -8.99 7.38
C PHE A 41 -7.74 -10.25 7.30
N MET A 42 -6.54 -10.30 7.88
CA MET A 42 -5.76 -11.52 8.05
C MET A 42 -5.12 -11.65 9.43
N PRO A 43 -4.85 -12.88 9.92
CA PRO A 43 -4.09 -13.07 11.15
C PRO A 43 -2.69 -12.46 11.06
N HIS A 44 -2.16 -11.97 12.19
CA HIS A 44 -0.84 -11.33 12.26
C HIS A 44 0.28 -12.16 11.62
N GLU A 45 0.36 -13.46 11.90
CA GLU A 45 1.39 -14.34 11.30
C GLU A 45 1.26 -14.45 9.76
N ALA A 46 0.04 -14.38 9.24
CA ALA A 46 -0.17 -14.34 7.79
C ALA A 46 0.30 -12.99 7.19
N ALA A 47 0.07 -11.89 7.90
CA ALA A 47 0.58 -10.57 7.50
C ALA A 47 2.12 -10.52 7.53
N GLU A 48 2.76 -11.04 8.58
CA GLU A 48 4.21 -11.18 8.65
C GLU A 48 4.74 -12.11 7.54
N GLY A 49 4.07 -13.23 7.27
CA GLY A 49 4.40 -14.12 6.16
C GLY A 49 4.36 -13.41 4.79
N TYR A 50 3.36 -12.56 4.56
CA TYR A 50 3.29 -11.72 3.36
C TYR A 50 4.46 -10.72 3.29
N ARG A 51 4.80 -10.05 4.40
CA ARG A 51 5.93 -9.11 4.49
C ARG A 51 7.27 -9.81 4.23
N ARG A 52 7.48 -11.02 4.76
CA ARG A 52 8.65 -11.87 4.45
C ARG A 52 8.73 -12.18 2.96
N GLN A 53 7.60 -12.43 2.30
CA GLN A 53 7.59 -12.68 0.85
C GLN A 53 7.93 -11.44 0.03
N LEU A 54 7.44 -10.25 0.41
CA LEU A 54 7.87 -8.99 -0.23
C LEU A 54 9.39 -8.82 -0.14
N LEU A 55 9.96 -9.03 1.05
CA LEU A 55 11.40 -8.96 1.28
C LEU A 55 12.18 -10.00 0.45
N ALA A 56 11.75 -11.27 0.48
CA ALA A 56 12.40 -12.35 -0.26
C ALA A 56 12.39 -12.13 -1.78
N LYS A 57 11.30 -11.57 -2.30
CA LYS A 57 11.14 -11.20 -3.72
C LYS A 57 11.82 -9.88 -4.07
N ARG A 58 12.38 -9.16 -3.09
CA ARG A 58 12.96 -7.82 -3.24
C ARG A 58 11.99 -6.85 -3.91
N LEU A 59 10.70 -6.97 -3.57
CA LEU A 59 9.69 -6.02 -4.02
C LEU A 59 9.84 -4.74 -3.23
N HIS A 60 9.72 -3.62 -3.92
CA HIS A 60 9.71 -2.31 -3.29
C HIS A 60 8.29 -1.80 -3.14
N VAL A 61 7.98 -1.15 -2.03
CA VAL A 61 6.65 -0.64 -1.73
C VAL A 61 6.75 0.84 -1.42
N ARG A 62 6.09 1.67 -2.23
CA ARG A 62 5.94 3.11 -1.95
C ARG A 62 4.55 3.38 -1.41
N GLN A 63 4.47 3.89 -0.20
CA GLN A 63 3.22 4.08 0.52
C GLN A 63 2.97 5.54 0.87
N LEU A 64 1.84 6.06 0.43
CA LEU A 64 1.25 7.32 0.88
C LEU A 64 0.27 7.06 2.02
N THR A 65 0.31 7.89 3.06
CA THR A 65 -0.69 7.83 4.13
C THR A 65 -0.96 9.20 4.73
N ASN A 66 -2.11 9.36 5.38
CA ASN A 66 -2.37 10.54 6.22
C ASN A 66 -1.86 10.36 7.67
N GLN A 67 -1.41 9.16 8.06
CA GLN A 67 -1.02 8.83 9.42
C GLN A 67 0.44 9.21 9.74
N VAL A 68 0.77 9.35 11.02
CA VAL A 68 2.18 9.44 11.47
C VAL A 68 2.74 8.03 11.56
N TYR A 69 3.96 7.80 11.05
CA TYR A 69 4.61 6.49 11.07
C TYR A 69 4.57 5.81 12.43
N GLN A 70 4.14 4.56 12.42
CA GLN A 70 4.17 3.65 13.56
C GLN A 70 4.83 2.35 13.11
N HIS A 71 5.69 1.79 13.95
CA HIS A 71 6.29 0.50 13.70
C HIS A 71 5.22 -0.60 13.85
N TYR A 72 5.11 -1.51 12.88
CA TYR A 72 4.01 -2.49 12.81
C TYR A 72 4.42 -3.90 12.38
N SER A 73 5.69 -4.12 12.06
CA SER A 73 6.18 -5.42 11.58
C SER A 73 7.42 -5.83 12.35
N GLU A 74 7.51 -7.11 12.66
CA GLU A 74 8.67 -7.72 13.33
C GLU A 74 9.65 -8.34 12.33
N VAL A 75 9.32 -8.36 11.04
CA VAL A 75 10.20 -8.83 9.97
C VAL A 75 11.42 -7.90 9.86
N GLU A 76 12.57 -8.42 10.29
CA GLU A 76 13.85 -7.72 10.21
C GLU A 76 14.16 -7.27 8.77
N GLY A 77 14.53 -6.00 8.62
CA GLY A 77 14.87 -5.41 7.33
C GLY A 77 13.68 -5.09 6.42
N PHE A 78 12.44 -5.36 6.84
CA PHE A 78 11.27 -5.05 6.02
C PHE A 78 11.10 -3.54 5.82
N HIS A 79 11.15 -2.75 6.88
CA HIS A 79 10.99 -1.30 6.77
C HIS A 79 12.13 -0.65 6.00
N GLU A 80 13.35 -1.15 6.14
CA GLU A 80 14.55 -0.56 5.54
C GLU A 80 14.75 -0.96 4.08
N ASN A 81 14.38 -2.19 3.70
CA ASN A 81 14.69 -2.74 2.37
C ASN A 81 13.46 -2.83 1.45
N VAL A 82 12.24 -2.78 2.00
CA VAL A 82 11.01 -2.90 1.22
C VAL A 82 10.25 -1.58 1.18
N MET A 83 10.13 -0.87 2.30
CA MET A 83 9.18 0.23 2.44
C MET A 83 9.80 1.61 2.25
N ASP A 84 9.22 2.39 1.34
CA ASP A 84 9.34 3.84 1.29
C ASP A 84 7.99 4.44 1.66
N ILE A 85 7.91 5.16 2.78
CA ILE A 85 6.64 5.72 3.28
C ILE A 85 6.73 7.24 3.18
N ARG A 86 5.64 7.89 2.76
CA ARG A 86 5.46 9.34 2.84
C ARG A 86 4.09 9.69 3.44
N ARG A 87 4.07 10.78 4.19
CA ARG A 87 2.87 11.33 4.78
C ARG A 87 2.37 12.49 3.92
N ILE A 88 1.11 12.44 3.49
CA ILE A 88 0.42 13.56 2.88
C ILE A 88 -0.60 14.12 3.87
N ALA A 89 -0.65 15.44 4.00
CA ALA A 89 -1.59 16.07 4.91
C ALA A 89 -3.04 15.91 4.41
N THR A 90 -3.97 15.63 5.31
CA THR A 90 -5.37 15.29 4.98
C THR A 90 -6.08 16.40 4.19
N GLU A 91 -5.71 17.65 4.42
CA GLU A 91 -6.22 18.82 3.71
C GLU A 91 -5.79 18.90 2.24
N LYS A 92 -4.67 18.24 1.88
CA LYS A 92 -4.22 18.10 0.48
C LYS A 92 -4.88 16.89 -0.20
N LEU A 93 -4.92 15.76 0.51
CA LEU A 93 -5.59 14.55 0.06
C LEU A 93 -6.04 13.73 1.27
N LYS A 94 -7.34 13.46 1.33
CA LYS A 94 -7.92 12.53 2.30
C LYS A 94 -7.94 11.11 1.70
N ILE A 95 -7.20 10.19 2.30
CA ILE A 95 -7.14 8.78 1.91
C ILE A 95 -8.20 8.00 2.71
N ASP A 96 -9.39 7.83 2.11
CA ASP A 96 -10.53 7.12 2.72
C ASP A 96 -10.69 5.67 2.23
N ARG A 97 -9.95 5.31 1.18
CA ARG A 97 -9.93 3.97 0.59
C ARG A 97 -8.48 3.56 0.41
N GLU A 98 -8.21 2.31 0.74
CA GLU A 98 -6.91 1.73 0.45
C GLU A 98 -6.88 1.32 -1.02
N ILE A 99 -5.83 1.75 -1.71
CA ILE A 99 -5.64 1.49 -3.13
C ILE A 99 -4.23 0.97 -3.29
N ILE A 100 -4.06 -0.13 -4.01
CA ILE A 100 -2.75 -0.58 -4.46
C ILE A 100 -2.67 -0.58 -5.99
N VAL A 101 -1.50 -0.26 -6.51
CA VAL A 101 -1.19 -0.30 -7.95
C VAL A 101 0.05 -1.14 -8.14
N TYR A 102 -0.04 -2.16 -8.99
CA TYR A 102 1.07 -3.05 -9.31
C TYR A 102 0.85 -3.68 -10.68
N ASN A 103 1.92 -3.88 -11.47
CA ASN A 103 1.79 -4.30 -12.88
C ASN A 103 0.66 -3.50 -13.56
N ASP A 104 -0.14 -4.10 -14.44
CA ASP A 104 -1.29 -3.45 -15.08
C ASP A 104 -2.57 -3.47 -14.22
N THR A 105 -2.44 -3.56 -12.89
CA THR A 105 -3.57 -3.75 -11.97
C THR A 105 -3.71 -2.58 -11.00
N VAL A 106 -4.96 -2.14 -10.83
CA VAL A 106 -5.38 -1.26 -9.72
C VAL A 106 -6.34 -2.04 -8.84
N ALA A 107 -6.02 -2.18 -7.56
CA ALA A 107 -6.93 -2.79 -6.59
C ALA A 107 -7.40 -1.78 -5.55
N ILE A 108 -8.68 -1.81 -5.24
CA ILE A 108 -9.33 -0.91 -4.27
C ILE A 108 -9.94 -1.76 -3.17
N TYR A 109 -9.71 -1.37 -1.93
CA TYR A 109 -10.14 -2.11 -0.75
C TYR A 109 -11.16 -1.32 0.07
N GLN A 110 -12.17 -2.03 0.56
CA GLN A 110 -13.01 -1.64 1.67
C GLN A 110 -12.67 -2.53 2.89
N THR A 111 -11.86 -2.00 3.79
CA THR A 111 -11.38 -2.71 5.00
C THR A 111 -12.16 -2.35 6.27
N LYS A 112 -13.12 -1.42 6.18
CA LYS A 112 -13.90 -0.88 7.31
C LYS A 112 -15.38 -1.24 7.19
N GLY A 113 -16.07 -1.37 8.32
CA GLY A 113 -17.51 -1.65 8.35
C GLY A 113 -17.84 -3.14 8.22
N GLU A 114 -19.14 -3.44 8.02
CA GLU A 114 -19.66 -4.81 8.01
C GLU A 114 -19.35 -5.54 6.69
N ASP A 115 -19.42 -4.82 5.57
CA ASP A 115 -19.17 -5.37 4.24
C ASP A 115 -17.73 -5.12 3.79
N LEU A 116 -16.87 -6.10 4.07
CA LEU A 116 -15.51 -6.13 3.54
C LEU A 116 -15.54 -6.60 2.08
N TYR A 117 -14.92 -5.83 1.20
CA TYR A 117 -14.79 -6.20 -0.21
C TYR A 117 -13.60 -5.51 -0.86
N GLY A 118 -13.17 -6.04 -1.99
CA GLY A 118 -12.20 -5.39 -2.85
C GLY A 118 -12.50 -5.63 -4.32
N VAL A 119 -11.93 -4.78 -5.16
CA VAL A 119 -12.06 -4.87 -6.62
C VAL A 119 -10.67 -4.76 -7.22
N GLU A 120 -10.29 -5.71 -8.08
CA GLU A 120 -9.11 -5.59 -8.93
C GLU A 120 -9.54 -5.26 -10.36
N ILE A 121 -8.93 -4.25 -10.95
CA ILE A 121 -9.10 -3.86 -12.34
C ILE A 121 -7.77 -4.04 -13.04
N VAL A 122 -7.71 -5.02 -13.94
CA VAL A 122 -6.54 -5.25 -14.80
C VAL A 122 -6.75 -4.45 -16.08
N ASP A 123 -6.09 -3.30 -16.14
CA ASP A 123 -6.12 -2.35 -17.25
C ASP A 123 -4.84 -1.51 -17.23
N ALA A 124 -3.99 -1.69 -18.25
CA ALA A 124 -2.69 -1.02 -18.34
C ALA A 124 -2.82 0.51 -18.40
N SER A 125 -3.86 1.04 -19.05
CA SER A 125 -4.06 2.49 -19.18
C SER A 125 -4.53 3.09 -17.86
N LEU A 126 -5.42 2.41 -17.15
CA LEU A 126 -5.86 2.85 -15.82
C LEU A 126 -4.71 2.78 -14.81
N ALA A 127 -3.97 1.67 -14.79
CA ALA A 127 -2.82 1.52 -13.91
C ALA A 127 -1.78 2.61 -14.16
N GLU A 128 -1.48 2.93 -15.42
CA GLU A 128 -0.54 4.00 -15.76
C GLU A 128 -1.02 5.37 -15.32
N GLN A 129 -2.30 5.68 -15.51
CA GLN A 129 -2.86 6.94 -14.99
C GLN A 129 -2.77 6.99 -13.45
N GLN A 130 -3.05 5.89 -12.76
CA GLN A 130 -2.93 5.84 -11.30
C GLN A 130 -1.48 6.00 -10.82
N ARG A 131 -0.50 5.45 -11.53
CA ARG A 131 0.92 5.71 -11.24
C ARG A 131 1.26 7.19 -11.37
N GLN A 132 0.80 7.85 -12.43
CA GLN A 132 1.03 9.28 -12.63
C GLN A 132 0.39 10.12 -11.51
N LEU A 133 -0.85 9.79 -11.10
CA LEU A 133 -1.50 10.43 -9.96
C LEU A 133 -0.74 10.18 -8.65
N PHE A 134 -0.23 8.96 -8.45
CA PHE A 134 0.61 8.63 -7.31
C PHE A 134 1.86 9.51 -7.27
N GLU A 135 2.59 9.65 -8.38
CA GLU A 135 3.78 10.50 -8.44
C GLU A 135 3.48 11.97 -8.12
N LEU A 136 2.38 12.51 -8.65
CA LEU A 136 1.96 13.88 -8.37
C LEU A 136 1.71 14.12 -6.87
N VAL A 137 1.11 13.15 -6.18
CA VAL A 137 0.89 13.22 -4.73
C VAL A 137 2.19 12.96 -3.97
N TRP A 138 3.00 11.99 -4.41
CA TRP A 138 4.28 11.61 -3.82
C TRP A 138 5.24 12.79 -3.74
N MET A 139 5.32 13.61 -4.79
CA MET A 139 6.13 14.83 -4.82
C MET A 139 5.69 15.90 -3.81
N GLN A 140 4.42 15.89 -3.40
CA GLN A 140 3.85 16.85 -2.45
C GLN A 140 3.78 16.32 -1.01
N ALA A 141 4.15 15.06 -0.82
CA ALA A 141 4.11 14.36 0.46
C ALA A 141 5.47 14.45 1.17
N ASP A 142 5.42 14.51 2.49
CA ASP A 142 6.59 14.64 3.34
C ASP A 142 7.16 13.26 3.68
N ARG A 143 8.49 13.17 3.79
CA ARG A 143 9.10 12.00 4.41
C ARG A 143 8.70 11.96 5.90
N PRO A 144 8.43 10.79 6.49
CA PRO A 144 8.16 10.66 7.91
C PRO A 144 9.31 11.32 8.68
N ALA A 145 8.98 12.19 9.63
CA ALA A 145 9.98 12.72 10.53
C ALA A 145 10.60 11.54 11.30
N ASN A 146 11.87 11.24 11.05
CA ASN A 146 12.61 10.28 11.86
C ASN A 146 12.58 10.82 13.30
N SER A 147 11.98 10.08 14.24
CA SER A 147 11.93 10.47 15.67
C SER A 147 13.32 10.54 16.33
N ARG A 148 14.39 10.25 15.57
CA ARG A 148 15.79 10.44 15.97
C ARG A 148 16.45 11.73 15.51
N ASP A 149 15.82 12.52 14.64
CA ASP A 149 16.45 13.76 14.15
C ASP A 149 15.51 14.97 14.26
N SER A 150 15.31 15.37 15.51
CA SER A 150 14.81 16.71 15.84
C SER A 150 15.92 17.77 15.73
N ARG A 151 16.81 17.67 14.74
CA ARG A 151 17.75 18.74 14.37
C ARG A 151 18.01 18.75 12.87
N THR A 152 17.31 19.65 12.19
CA THR A 152 17.81 20.42 11.03
C THR A 152 18.27 19.62 9.80
N SER A 153 17.57 19.77 8.68
CA SER A 153 18.25 20.16 7.44
C SER A 153 17.28 20.80 6.46
N ILE A 154 17.44 22.11 6.37
CA ILE A 154 17.21 22.87 5.15
C ILE A 154 18.35 22.45 4.22
N PHE A 155 18.07 21.66 3.17
CA PHE A 155 18.74 21.69 1.88
C PHE A 155 17.81 21.05 0.84
#